data_AF-A0A7Z9SE16-F1
#
_entry.id   AF-A0A7Z9SE16-F1
#
_cell.length_a   1.000
_cell.length_b   1.000
_cell.length_c   1.000
_cell.angle_alpha   90.00
_cell.angle_beta   90.00
_cell.angle_gamma   90.00
#
_symmetry.space_group_name_H-M   'P 1'
#
loop_
_entity.id
_entity.type
_entity.pdbx_description
1 polymer ?
#
loop_
_entity_poly.entity_id
_entity_poly.type
_entity_poly.pdbx_seq_one_letter_code
_entity_poly.pdbx_strand_id
1 'polypeptide(L)'
;MKQKFDIAYFSAEIGISSSLPTYSGGLGVLAGDHIKAAGDIGLNMCAITLLYREGYFKQRIDEEGIQTETYPRFDPYPLLKKLDVKFTLRLRARDVWIQVYRFDYVGHGGHAVPIYFLDTDVEENIKDDRIISQRLYSGNKDHRILQEAILGFGGARLLDELGQNDIKKYHMNEGHCSFLVL
;
A
#
# COMPACT_ATOMS: atom_id res chain seq x y z
N MET A 1 -9.90 14.66 18.64
CA MET A 1 -10.76 14.03 17.61
C MET A 1 -9.85 13.41 16.57
N LYS A 2 -10.13 12.20 16.05
CA LYS A 2 -9.36 11.63 14.93
C LYS A 2 -9.52 12.56 13.72
N GLN A 3 -8.43 12.91 13.04
CA GLN A 3 -8.47 13.71 11.81
C GLN A 3 -9.39 13.03 10.80
N LYS A 4 -10.27 13.80 10.16
CA LYS A 4 -11.17 13.35 9.09
C LYS A 4 -10.57 13.76 7.75
N PHE A 5 -10.57 12.88 6.75
CA PHE A 5 -10.05 13.17 5.42
C PHE A 5 -11.17 13.46 4.42
N ASP A 6 -10.90 14.32 3.44
CA ASP A 6 -11.83 14.58 2.33
C ASP A 6 -11.51 13.72 1.10
N ILE A 7 -10.26 13.30 0.97
CA ILE A 7 -9.73 12.57 -0.18
C ILE A 7 -9.05 11.27 0.30
N ALA A 8 -9.39 10.16 -0.35
CA ALA A 8 -8.68 8.89 -0.19
C ALA A 8 -7.99 8.52 -1.51
N TYR A 9 -6.66 8.46 -1.50
CA TYR A 9 -5.83 8.17 -2.66
C TYR A 9 -5.38 6.71 -2.65
N PHE A 10 -5.80 5.93 -3.63
CA PHE A 10 -5.47 4.51 -3.75
C PHE A 10 -4.44 4.31 -4.86
N SER A 11 -3.40 3.54 -4.56
CA SER A 11 -2.38 3.18 -5.54
C SER A 11 -1.76 1.83 -5.23
N ALA A 12 -1.55 1.03 -6.28
CA ALA A 12 -0.85 -0.24 -6.16
C ALA A 12 0.60 -0.07 -5.70
N GLU A 13 1.22 1.07 -5.98
CA GLU A 13 2.57 1.42 -5.55
C GLU A 13 2.69 2.89 -5.14
N ILE A 14 3.55 3.18 -4.17
CA ILE A 14 3.84 4.55 -3.72
C ILE A 14 5.35 4.68 -3.50
N GLY A 15 5.98 5.58 -4.27
CA GLY A 15 7.40 5.91 -4.20
C GLY A 15 7.66 7.18 -3.39
N ILE A 16 7.45 7.11 -2.07
CA ILE A 16 7.66 8.28 -1.19
C ILE A 16 9.12 8.46 -0.76
N SER A 17 9.85 7.36 -0.62
CA SER A 17 11.25 7.32 -0.19
C SER A 17 11.91 6.04 -0.69
N SER A 18 13.20 6.10 -1.03
CA SER A 18 13.99 4.92 -1.41
C SER A 18 14.16 3.90 -0.27
N SER A 19 13.97 4.32 0.99
CA SER A 19 13.96 3.44 2.15
C SER A 19 12.67 2.62 2.30
N LEU A 20 11.62 2.94 1.53
CA LEU A 20 10.35 2.22 1.48
C LEU A 20 10.19 1.58 0.09
N PRO A 21 10.67 0.33 -0.11
CA PRO A 21 10.72 -0.32 -1.42
C PRO A 21 9.35 -0.86 -1.86
N THR A 22 8.31 -0.04 -1.81
CA THR A 22 6.92 -0.40 -2.16
C THR A 22 6.50 0.14 -3.54
N TYR A 23 7.46 0.30 -4.46
CA TYR A 23 7.24 0.76 -5.83
C TYR A 23 8.29 0.22 -6.80
N SER A 24 7.98 0.27 -8.09
CA SER A 24 8.81 -0.24 -9.20
C SER A 24 9.14 0.79 -10.26
N GLY A 25 8.28 1.79 -10.49
CA GLY A 25 8.45 2.71 -11.62
C GLY A 25 7.68 4.02 -11.51
N GLY A 26 7.38 4.61 -12.67
CA GLY A 26 6.84 5.97 -12.79
C GLY A 26 5.46 6.16 -12.15
N LEU A 27 4.61 5.12 -12.10
CA LEU A 27 3.29 5.19 -11.47
C LEU A 27 3.44 5.43 -9.95
N GLY A 28 4.33 4.70 -9.29
CA GLY A 28 4.63 4.87 -7.88
C GLY A 28 5.34 6.19 -7.57
N VAL A 29 6.28 6.62 -8.42
CA VAL A 29 6.93 7.94 -8.29
C VAL A 29 5.89 9.06 -8.37
N LEU A 30 5.00 9.02 -9.36
CA LEU A 30 3.93 10.00 -9.51
C LEU A 30 2.97 10.00 -8.31
N ALA A 31 2.59 8.83 -7.79
CA ALA A 31 1.79 8.73 -6.57
C ALA A 31 2.51 9.37 -5.36
N GLY A 32 3.82 9.13 -5.23
CA GLY A 32 4.64 9.78 -4.22
C GLY A 32 4.66 11.31 -4.37
N ASP A 33 4.79 11.81 -5.59
CA ASP A 33 4.83 13.25 -5.85
C ASP A 33 3.46 13.93 -5.64
N HIS A 34 2.34 13.25 -5.94
CA HIS A 34 1.01 13.71 -5.55
C HIS A 34 0.87 13.84 -4.02
N ILE A 35 1.37 12.85 -3.27
CA ILE A 35 1.34 12.88 -1.81
C ILE A 35 2.22 14.01 -1.27
N LYS A 36 3.41 14.22 -1.84
CA LYS A 36 4.30 15.31 -1.44
C LYS A 36 3.65 16.68 -1.68
N ALA A 37 3.15 16.90 -2.88
CA ALA A 37 2.45 18.13 -3.24
C ALA A 37 1.24 18.38 -2.34
N ALA A 38 0.43 17.34 -2.06
CA ALA A 38 -0.69 17.42 -1.14
C ALA A 38 -0.25 17.80 0.29
N GLY A 39 0.87 17.27 0.76
CA GLY A 39 1.49 17.66 2.03
C GLY A 39 1.90 19.14 2.03
N ASP A 40 2.57 19.60 0.97
CA ASP A 40 3.07 20.97 0.88
C ASP A 40 1.93 22.02 0.86
N ILE A 41 0.81 21.73 0.19
CA ILE A 41 -0.34 22.66 0.12
C ILE A 41 -1.40 22.42 1.20
N GLY A 42 -1.19 21.46 2.11
CA GLY A 42 -2.12 21.22 3.22
C GLY A 42 -3.42 20.51 2.85
N LEU A 43 -3.44 19.68 1.79
CA LEU A 43 -4.64 18.96 1.40
C LEU A 43 -5.05 17.92 2.44
N ASN A 44 -6.34 17.90 2.76
CA ASN A 44 -6.91 16.94 3.69
C ASN A 44 -7.11 15.56 3.03
N MET A 45 -6.02 14.83 2.90
CA MET A 45 -5.93 13.58 2.15
C MET A 45 -5.27 12.48 2.98
N CYS A 46 -5.68 11.24 2.73
CA CYS A 46 -4.92 10.05 3.11
C CYS A 46 -4.61 9.19 1.87
N ALA A 47 -3.55 8.40 1.94
CA ALA A 47 -3.18 7.44 0.89
C ALA A 47 -3.24 6.00 1.40
N ILE A 48 -3.57 5.06 0.51
CA ILE A 48 -3.71 3.63 0.81
C ILE A 48 -2.98 2.83 -0.27
N THR A 49 -2.17 1.88 0.17
CA THR A 49 -1.38 0.98 -0.68
C THR A 49 -1.16 -0.38 0.01
N LEU A 50 -0.48 -1.31 -0.66
CA LEU A 50 -0.09 -2.59 -0.07
C LEU A 50 1.33 -2.51 0.51
N LEU A 51 1.59 -3.27 1.59
CA LEU A 51 2.92 -3.41 2.15
C LEU A 51 3.69 -4.53 1.45
N TYR A 52 4.43 -4.23 0.37
CA TYR A 52 5.29 -5.23 -0.28
C TYR A 52 6.56 -5.49 0.51
N ARG A 53 6.57 -6.60 1.25
CA ARG A 53 7.71 -7.02 2.09
C ARG A 53 8.97 -7.33 1.29
N GLU A 54 8.90 -7.62 -0.01
CA GLU A 54 10.05 -7.92 -0.86
C GLU A 54 10.22 -6.94 -2.03
N GLY A 55 9.37 -5.90 -2.07
CA GLY A 55 9.36 -4.89 -3.12
C GLY A 55 9.19 -5.47 -4.53
N TYR A 56 9.88 -4.88 -5.51
CA TYR A 56 9.91 -5.35 -6.90
C TYR A 56 11.04 -6.37 -7.11
N PHE A 57 12.28 -5.93 -7.30
CA PHE A 57 13.50 -6.74 -7.19
C PHE A 57 14.72 -5.81 -7.04
N LYS A 58 15.83 -6.36 -6.55
CA LYS A 58 17.15 -5.72 -6.69
C LYS A 58 17.90 -6.37 -7.84
N GLN A 59 18.25 -5.54 -8.82
CA GLN A 59 19.03 -5.93 -9.99
C GLN A 59 20.51 -6.04 -9.62
N ARG A 60 21.15 -7.13 -10.06
CA ARG A 60 22.60 -7.25 -10.14
C ARG A 60 22.98 -7.60 -11.57
N ILE A 61 23.99 -6.94 -12.10
CA ILE A 61 24.61 -7.27 -13.39
C ILE A 61 26.02 -7.76 -13.08
N ASP A 62 26.39 -8.95 -13.56
CA ASP A 62 27.74 -9.49 -13.40
C ASP A 62 28.72 -8.98 -14.47
N GLU A 63 29.96 -9.45 -14.42
CA GLU A 63 31.04 -8.99 -15.30
C GLU A 63 30.78 -9.34 -16.77
N GLU A 64 29.97 -10.37 -17.01
CA GLU A 64 29.52 -10.85 -18.31
C GLU A 64 28.27 -10.11 -18.83
N GLY A 65 27.70 -9.20 -18.03
CA GLY A 65 26.50 -8.44 -18.39
C GLY A 65 25.19 -9.20 -18.18
N ILE A 66 25.21 -10.33 -17.46
CA ILE A 66 24.02 -11.11 -17.15
C ILE A 66 23.30 -10.49 -15.96
N GLN A 67 22.00 -10.24 -16.13
CA GLN A 67 21.13 -9.77 -15.06
C GLN A 67 20.72 -10.93 -14.15
N THR A 68 20.80 -10.70 -12.85
CA THR A 68 20.21 -11.54 -11.80
C THR A 68 19.38 -10.69 -10.84
N GLU A 69 18.40 -11.34 -10.22
CA GLU A 69 17.38 -10.69 -9.39
C GLU A 69 17.42 -11.26 -7.98
N THR A 70 17.33 -10.37 -7.00
CA THR A 70 17.16 -10.74 -5.59
C THR A 70 15.96 -10.03 -4.99
N TYR A 71 15.32 -10.67 -4.01
CA TYR A 71 14.10 -10.18 -3.37
C TYR A 71 14.35 -10.04 -1.86
N PRO A 72 15.20 -9.09 -1.43
CA PRO A 72 15.50 -8.93 -0.02
C PRO A 72 14.23 -8.51 0.73
N ARG A 73 13.96 -9.18 1.84
CA ARG A 73 12.82 -8.83 2.69
C ARG A 73 13.11 -7.53 3.44
N PHE A 74 12.17 -6.61 3.36
CA PHE A 74 12.11 -5.34 4.04
C PHE A 74 11.42 -5.50 5.40
N ASP A 75 12.11 -5.05 6.45
CA ASP A 75 11.49 -4.86 7.76
C ASP A 75 10.87 -3.45 7.81
N PRO A 76 9.54 -3.32 7.95
CA PRO A 76 8.89 -2.04 8.09
C PRO A 76 9.26 -1.31 9.39
N TYR A 77 9.78 -1.99 10.41
CA TYR A 77 10.25 -1.32 11.62
C TYR A 77 11.66 -0.74 11.43
N PRO A 78 11.95 0.48 11.90
CA PRO A 78 11.07 1.43 12.60
C PRO A 78 10.34 2.42 11.68
N LEU A 79 10.43 2.26 10.35
CA LEU A 79 9.94 3.22 9.37
C LEU A 79 8.41 3.38 9.38
N LEU A 80 7.67 2.28 9.53
CA LEU A 80 6.22 2.27 9.57
C LEU A 80 5.72 1.95 10.98
N LYS A 81 4.74 2.73 11.42
CA LYS A 81 4.02 2.47 12.68
C LYS A 81 2.98 1.39 12.46
N LYS A 82 3.10 0.24 13.13
CA LYS A 82 2.04 -0.75 13.23
C LYS A 82 0.86 -0.15 13.99
N LEU A 83 -0.34 -0.18 13.40
CA LEU A 83 -1.56 0.29 14.06
C LEU A 83 -2.25 -0.84 14.82
N ASP A 84 -3.01 -0.49 15.85
CA ASP A 84 -3.96 -1.41 16.49
C ASP A 84 -5.26 -1.49 15.67
N VAL A 85 -5.09 -1.76 14.37
CA VAL A 85 -6.17 -1.95 13.39
C VAL A 85 -5.83 -3.18 12.60
N LYS A 86 -6.70 -4.17 12.72
CA LYS A 86 -6.59 -5.46 12.06
C LYS A 86 -7.99 -5.98 11.78
N PHE A 87 -8.23 -6.44 10.56
CA PHE A 87 -9.54 -6.90 10.11
C PHE A 87 -9.39 -8.04 9.11
N THR A 88 -10.51 -8.65 8.72
CA THR A 88 -10.53 -9.70 7.71
C THR A 88 -11.28 -9.25 6.47
N LEU A 89 -10.90 -9.82 5.32
CA LEU A 89 -11.70 -9.79 4.10
C LEU A 89 -11.98 -11.22 3.65
N ARG A 90 -13.22 -11.47 3.20
CA ARG A 90 -13.61 -12.76 2.65
C ARG A 90 -13.12 -12.88 1.20
N LEU A 91 -12.03 -13.60 0.97
CA LEU A 91 -11.49 -13.88 -0.36
C LEU A 91 -11.45 -15.39 -0.59
N ARG A 92 -11.82 -15.89 -1.77
CA ARG A 92 -11.77 -17.34 -2.10
C ARG A 92 -12.40 -18.24 -1.02
N ALA A 93 -13.54 -17.82 -0.49
CA ALA A 93 -14.28 -18.51 0.59
C ALA A 93 -13.49 -18.72 1.91
N ARG A 94 -12.49 -17.89 2.20
CA ARG A 94 -11.77 -17.85 3.48
C ARG A 94 -11.58 -16.41 3.96
N ASP A 95 -11.32 -16.26 5.24
CA ASP A 95 -11.06 -14.95 5.84
C ASP A 95 -9.56 -14.67 5.79
N VAL A 96 -9.18 -13.63 5.06
CA VAL A 96 -7.79 -13.16 4.96
C VAL A 96 -7.60 -12.01 5.92
N TRP A 97 -6.72 -12.21 6.91
CA TRP A 97 -6.36 -11.19 7.88
C TRP A 97 -5.46 -10.12 7.25
N ILE A 98 -5.71 -8.86 7.60
CA ILE A 98 -4.96 -7.71 7.11
C ILE A 98 -4.55 -6.87 8.31
N GLN A 99 -3.25 -6.69 8.49
CA GLN A 99 -2.65 -5.78 9.45
C GLN A 99 -2.36 -4.43 8.78
N VAL A 100 -2.64 -3.34 9.49
CA VAL A 100 -2.43 -1.99 8.97
C VAL A 100 -1.15 -1.39 9.56
N TYR A 101 -0.36 -0.78 8.68
CA TYR A 101 0.79 0.05 9.01
C TYR A 101 0.58 1.48 8.51
N ARG A 102 1.26 2.46 9.12
CA ARG A 102 1.16 3.88 8.77
C ARG A 102 2.53 4.54 8.67
N PHE A 103 2.70 5.36 7.64
CA PHE A 103 3.75 6.36 7.52
C PHE A 103 3.11 7.74 7.41
N ASP A 104 3.67 8.75 8.07
CA ASP A 104 3.22 10.13 7.92
C ASP A 104 4.24 10.91 7.11
N TYR A 105 3.89 11.28 5.89
CA TYR A 105 4.68 12.25 5.13
C TYR A 105 4.34 13.65 5.62
N VAL A 106 5.35 14.42 6.03
CA VAL A 106 5.18 15.81 6.46
C VAL A 106 5.71 16.73 5.37
N GLY A 107 4.83 17.52 4.77
CA GLY A 107 5.22 18.54 3.79
C GLY A 107 5.93 19.73 4.42
N HIS A 108 6.46 20.63 3.59
CA HIS A 108 7.20 21.82 4.05
C HIS A 108 6.38 22.72 4.98
N GLY A 109 5.06 22.80 4.77
CA GLY A 109 4.13 23.54 5.62
C GLY A 109 3.82 22.89 6.97
N GLY A 110 4.42 21.73 7.28
CA GLY A 110 4.17 20.98 8.51
C GLY A 110 2.90 20.12 8.49
N HIS A 111 2.15 20.13 7.38
CA HIS A 111 0.96 19.30 7.22
C HIS A 111 1.34 17.84 6.93
N ALA A 112 0.68 16.92 7.62
CA ALA A 112 0.93 15.49 7.50
C ALA A 112 -0.11 14.80 6.63
N VAL A 113 0.36 14.02 5.65
CA VAL A 113 -0.46 13.11 4.84
C VAL A 113 -0.15 11.68 5.26
N PRO A 114 -1.09 10.97 5.91
CA PRO A 114 -0.90 9.58 6.26
C PRO A 114 -0.97 8.68 5.04
N ILE A 115 -0.04 7.75 4.97
CA ILE A 115 0.02 6.65 4.02
C ILE A 115 -0.21 5.36 4.79
N TYR A 116 -1.28 4.67 4.48
CA TYR A 116 -1.65 3.39 5.08
C TYR A 116 -1.19 2.24 4.18
N PHE A 117 -0.57 1.25 4.79
CA PHE A 117 -0.09 0.05 4.11
C PHE A 117 -0.84 -1.17 4.64
N LEU A 118 -1.46 -1.92 3.74
CA LEU A 118 -2.19 -3.14 4.04
C LEU A 118 -1.26 -4.35 3.91
N ASP A 119 -1.14 -5.14 4.97
CA ASP A 119 -0.23 -6.29 5.02
C ASP A 119 -0.99 -7.58 5.34
N THR A 120 -0.85 -8.57 4.46
CA THR A 120 -1.37 -9.93 4.63
C THR A 120 -0.35 -10.89 5.23
N ASP A 121 0.92 -10.49 5.36
CA ASP A 121 1.98 -11.32 5.94
C ASP A 121 1.90 -11.36 7.48
N VAL A 122 0.84 -12.00 7.98
CA VAL A 122 0.53 -12.21 9.39
C VAL A 122 0.37 -13.69 9.71
N GLU A 123 0.59 -14.08 10.96
CA GLU A 123 0.62 -15.48 11.38
C GLU A 123 -0.72 -16.21 11.27
N GLU A 124 -1.83 -15.47 11.34
CA GLU A 124 -3.19 -16.00 11.22
C GLU A 124 -3.53 -16.43 9.79
N ASN A 125 -2.77 -15.92 8.81
CA ASN A 125 -2.96 -16.28 7.41
C ASN A 125 -2.14 -17.52 7.06
N ILE A 126 -2.73 -18.38 6.22
CA ILE A 126 -1.98 -19.45 5.58
C ILE A 126 -0.94 -18.88 4.61
N LYS A 127 0.03 -19.70 4.20
CA LYS A 127 1.10 -19.27 3.30
C LYS A 127 0.58 -18.59 2.02
N ASP A 128 -0.43 -19.16 1.37
CA ASP A 128 -0.98 -18.62 0.13
C ASP A 128 -1.60 -17.22 0.29
N ASP A 129 -2.12 -16.90 1.47
CA ASP A 129 -2.72 -15.59 1.76
C ASP A 129 -1.63 -14.60 2.19
N ARG A 130 -0.61 -15.04 2.93
CA ARG A 130 0.54 -14.21 3.32
C ARG A 130 1.31 -13.69 2.12
N ILE A 131 1.39 -14.48 1.05
CA ILE A 131 2.14 -14.06 -0.13
C ILE A 131 1.42 -12.98 -0.95
N ILE A 132 0.12 -12.70 -0.70
CA ILE A 132 -0.65 -11.71 -1.47
C ILE A 132 0.05 -10.35 -1.43
N SER A 133 0.48 -9.87 -0.27
CA SER A 133 1.23 -8.61 -0.16
C SER A 133 2.75 -8.80 -0.16
N GLN A 134 3.31 -9.94 -0.59
CA GLN A 134 4.75 -10.16 -0.45
C GLN A 134 5.58 -9.39 -1.48
N ARG A 135 5.21 -9.47 -2.77
CA ARG A 135 5.96 -8.88 -3.89
C ARG A 135 5.07 -8.07 -4.81
N LEU A 136 5.59 -6.93 -5.24
CA LEU A 136 4.94 -6.05 -6.20
C LEU A 136 4.91 -6.70 -7.60
N TYR A 137 3.74 -6.70 -8.24
CA TYR A 137 3.51 -7.26 -9.58
C TYR A 137 4.00 -8.70 -9.76
N SER A 138 3.85 -9.52 -8.72
CA SER A 138 4.26 -10.93 -8.76
C SER A 138 3.10 -11.88 -9.02
N GLY A 139 3.44 -13.12 -9.35
CA GLY A 139 2.47 -14.21 -9.49
C GLY A 139 1.71 -14.20 -10.81
N ASN A 140 0.66 -15.02 -10.87
CA ASN A 140 -0.22 -15.14 -12.01
C ASN A 140 -1.38 -14.13 -11.94
N LYS A 141 -2.28 -14.16 -12.94
CA LYS A 141 -3.45 -13.27 -12.97
C LYS A 141 -4.32 -13.37 -11.72
N ASP A 142 -4.50 -14.58 -11.17
CA ASP A 142 -5.29 -14.79 -9.95
C ASP A 142 -4.65 -14.09 -8.75
N HIS A 143 -3.33 -14.17 -8.62
CA HIS A 143 -2.60 -13.48 -7.56
C HIS A 143 -2.76 -11.96 -7.65
N ARG A 144 -2.66 -11.41 -8.86
CA ARG A 144 -2.87 -9.98 -9.09
C ARG A 144 -4.28 -9.53 -8.74
N ILE A 145 -5.31 -10.32 -9.06
CA ILE A 145 -6.70 -10.03 -8.65
C ILE A 145 -6.82 -9.99 -7.12
N LEU A 146 -6.13 -10.88 -6.39
CA LEU A 146 -6.13 -10.84 -4.93
C LEU A 146 -5.47 -9.58 -4.39
N GLN A 147 -4.34 -9.15 -4.95
CA GLN A 147 -3.71 -7.88 -4.59
C GLN A 147 -4.65 -6.69 -4.80
N GLU A 148 -5.28 -6.62 -5.97
CA GLU A 148 -6.22 -5.56 -6.33
C GLU A 148 -7.48 -5.61 -5.43
N ALA A 149 -7.94 -6.79 -5.01
CA ALA A 149 -9.04 -6.97 -4.07
C ALA A 149 -8.67 -6.51 -2.64
N ILE A 150 -7.46 -6.83 -2.16
CA ILE A 150 -6.97 -6.31 -0.87
C ILE A 150 -6.86 -4.78 -0.93
N LEU A 151 -6.35 -4.22 -2.03
CA LEU A 151 -6.22 -2.77 -2.19
C LEU A 151 -7.60 -2.08 -2.21
N GLY A 152 -8.52 -2.54 -3.03
CA GLY A 152 -9.86 -1.96 -3.19
C GLY A 152 -10.74 -2.20 -1.97
N PHE A 153 -11.16 -3.45 -1.75
CA PHE A 153 -12.07 -3.80 -0.65
C PHE A 153 -11.42 -3.58 0.71
N GLY A 154 -10.13 -3.90 0.85
CA GLY A 154 -9.42 -3.71 2.11
C GLY A 154 -9.16 -2.26 2.44
N GLY A 155 -8.86 -1.42 1.43
CA GLY A 155 -8.73 0.00 1.66
C GLY A 155 -10.07 0.67 1.99
N ALA A 156 -11.17 0.27 1.35
CA ALA A 156 -12.51 0.72 1.74
C ALA A 156 -12.84 0.29 3.17
N ARG A 157 -12.62 -0.98 3.51
CA ARG A 157 -12.83 -1.50 4.87
C ARG A 157 -11.96 -0.77 5.89
N LEU A 158 -10.71 -0.48 5.57
CA LEU A 158 -9.83 0.31 6.43
C LEU A 158 -10.42 1.68 6.75
N LEU A 159 -10.97 2.38 5.75
CA LEU A 159 -11.59 3.69 5.98
C LEU A 159 -12.74 3.59 6.98
N ASP A 160 -13.58 2.55 6.89
CA ASP A 160 -14.65 2.28 7.87
C ASP A 160 -14.09 2.03 9.27
N GLU A 161 -13.06 1.18 9.40
CA GLU A 161 -12.40 0.88 10.69
C GLU A 161 -11.76 2.13 11.32
N LEU A 162 -11.28 3.06 10.49
CA LEU A 162 -10.74 4.34 10.93
C LEU A 162 -11.83 5.40 11.20
N GLY A 163 -13.09 5.09 10.90
CA GLY A 163 -14.23 6.01 11.01
C GLY A 163 -14.21 7.14 9.97
N GLN A 164 -13.60 6.92 8.82
CA GLN A 164 -13.47 7.87 7.71
C GLN A 164 -14.68 7.77 6.75
N ASN A 165 -15.87 7.98 7.30
CA ASN A 165 -17.14 7.77 6.56
C ASN A 165 -17.55 8.97 5.69
N ASP A 166 -16.75 10.05 5.70
CA ASP A 166 -17.07 11.34 5.09
C ASP A 166 -16.14 11.68 3.90
N ILE A 167 -15.48 10.67 3.32
CA ILE A 167 -14.63 10.85 2.13
C ILE A 167 -15.49 11.40 0.98
N LYS A 168 -15.09 12.53 0.42
CA LYS A 168 -15.79 13.19 -0.69
C LYS A 168 -15.30 12.71 -2.05
N LYS A 169 -14.03 12.31 -2.13
CA LYS A 169 -13.36 11.91 -3.38
C LYS A 169 -12.45 10.71 -3.15
N TYR A 170 -12.61 9.73 -4.02
CA TYR A 170 -11.70 8.59 -4.14
C TYR A 170 -10.86 8.79 -5.40
N HIS A 171 -9.54 8.83 -5.26
CA HIS A 171 -8.62 8.87 -6.38
C HIS A 171 -8.07 7.47 -6.61
N MET A 172 -8.30 6.93 -7.81
CA MET A 172 -7.83 5.61 -8.22
C MET A 172 -6.66 5.78 -9.17
N ASN A 173 -5.45 5.44 -8.72
CA ASN A 173 -4.27 5.48 -9.57
C ASN A 173 -4.20 4.20 -10.43
N GLU A 174 -4.78 4.28 -11.63
CA GLU A 174 -4.99 3.15 -12.57
C GLU A 174 -6.00 2.08 -12.08
N GLY A 175 -6.31 1.13 -12.96
CA GLY A 175 -7.28 0.06 -12.82
C GLY A 175 -6.94 -0.98 -11.76
N HIS A 176 -5.75 -0.92 -11.16
CA HIS A 176 -5.42 -1.74 -9.98
C HIS A 176 -6.35 -1.46 -8.79
N CYS A 177 -6.99 -0.30 -8.77
CA CYS A 177 -7.91 0.09 -7.71
C CYS A 177 -9.37 -0.28 -8.02
N SER A 178 -9.65 -1.01 -9.12
CA SER A 178 -11.02 -1.17 -9.65
C SER A 178 -12.02 -1.80 -8.69
N PHE A 179 -11.57 -2.63 -7.75
CA PHE A 179 -12.45 -3.20 -6.73
C PHE A 179 -13.03 -2.17 -5.74
N LEU A 180 -12.53 -0.92 -5.75
CA LEU A 180 -13.05 0.16 -4.93
C LEU A 180 -14.48 0.60 -5.32
N VAL A 181 -14.91 0.33 -6.56
CA VAL A 181 -16.23 0.78 -7.07
C VAL A 181 -17.30 -0.32 -7.02
N LEU A 182 -17.00 -1.46 -6.38
CA LEU A 182 -17.89 -2.62 -6.26
C LEU A 182 -18.36 -2.77 -4.80
#